data_AF-A0A3P1XN49-F1
#
_entry.id   AF-A0A3P1XN49-F1
#
_cell.length_a   1.000
_cell.length_b   1.000
_cell.length_c   1.000
_cell.angle_alpha   90.00
_cell.angle_beta   90.00
_cell.angle_gamma   90.00
#
_symmetry.space_group_name_H-M   'P 1'
#
loop_
_entity.id
_entity.type
_entity.pdbx_description
1 polymer ?
#
loop_
_entity_poly.entity_id
_entity_poly.type
_entity_poly.pdbx_seq_one_letter_code
_entity_poly.pdbx_strand_id
1 'polypeptide(L)'
;MQLSQRLCYLSSMMHFLSGVPRLIFLCAPLCPIFFSVGLIDATVTDIMSYVLPYLFIVVLINSRIQGKYRHSFWNEIYEMVLAWYITLPTLVALIAPAKGRFNVTAKGGLIANKYVDWQISYPYVIFAILNLCGLIAGIIQVSELNGEAALLKTICLMWLAYNTIIIGATLAVSIEQKQVRVSPRIE
;
A
#
# COMPACT_ATOMS: atom_id res chain seq x y z
N MET A 1 -26.18 20.62 -10.05
CA MET A 1 -24.75 20.65 -9.68
C MET A 1 -23.94 21.10 -10.87
N GLN A 2 -23.00 22.03 -10.66
CA GLN A 2 -22.03 22.43 -11.70
C GLN A 2 -21.02 21.30 -11.96
N LEU A 3 -20.36 21.32 -13.13
CA LEU A 3 -19.34 20.31 -13.48
C LEU A 3 -18.19 20.28 -12.48
N SER A 4 -17.74 21.44 -12.01
CA SER A 4 -16.71 21.59 -10.97
C SER A 4 -17.08 20.86 -9.67
N GLN A 5 -18.31 21.04 -9.21
CA GLN A 5 -18.83 20.37 -8.02
C GLN A 5 -18.89 18.85 -8.23
N ARG A 6 -19.36 18.40 -9.40
CA ARG A 6 -19.40 16.96 -9.73
C ARG A 6 -18.01 16.33 -9.68
N LEU A 7 -17.00 17.00 -10.21
CA LEU A 7 -15.61 16.52 -10.16
C LEU A 7 -15.07 16.48 -8.73
N CYS A 8 -15.43 17.45 -7.89
CA CYS A 8 -15.05 17.45 -6.48
C CYS A 8 -15.64 16.24 -5.74
N TYR A 9 -16.95 16.00 -5.87
CA TYR A 9 -17.59 14.82 -5.27
C TYR A 9 -17.03 13.51 -5.83
N LEU A 10 -16.79 13.43 -7.14
CA LEU A 10 -16.21 12.25 -7.77
C LEU A 10 -14.82 11.94 -7.22
N SER A 11 -13.96 12.95 -7.09
CA SER A 11 -12.61 12.80 -6.53
C SER A 11 -12.66 12.27 -5.10
N SER A 12 -13.54 12.84 -4.26
CA SER A 12 -13.73 12.37 -2.88
C SER A 12 -14.26 10.94 -2.80
N MET A 13 -15.15 10.54 -3.70
CA MET A 13 -15.68 9.17 -3.74
C MET A 13 -14.65 8.16 -4.25
N MET A 14 -13.89 8.50 -5.30
CA MET A 14 -12.85 7.65 -5.89
C MET A 14 -11.71 7.37 -4.93
N HIS A 15 -11.43 8.28 -3.99
CA HIS A 15 -10.41 8.06 -2.97
C HIS A 15 -10.64 6.78 -2.16
N PHE A 16 -11.89 6.39 -1.89
CA PHE A 16 -12.20 5.15 -1.15
C PHE A 16 -11.89 3.87 -1.95
N LEU A 17 -11.75 3.96 -3.28
CA LEU A 17 -11.33 2.84 -4.12
C LEU A 17 -9.81 2.68 -4.16
N SER A 18 -9.03 3.56 -3.53
CA SER A 18 -7.55 3.51 -3.50
C SER A 18 -6.97 2.23 -2.88
N GLY A 19 -7.72 1.52 -2.04
CA GLY A 19 -7.27 0.26 -1.46
C GLY A 19 -7.01 -0.83 -2.50
N VAL A 20 -7.85 -0.90 -3.55
CA VAL A 20 -7.74 -1.91 -4.61
C VAL A 20 -6.43 -1.81 -5.39
N PRO A 21 -6.09 -0.67 -6.03
CA PRO A 21 -4.83 -0.56 -6.77
C PRO A 21 -3.63 -0.77 -5.85
N ARG A 22 -3.72 -0.36 -4.58
CA ARG A 22 -2.64 -0.54 -3.61
C ARG A 22 -2.34 -2.02 -3.33
N LEU A 23 -3.37 -2.85 -3.14
CA LEU A 23 -3.20 -4.30 -3.01
C LEU A 23 -2.69 -4.95 -4.30
N ILE A 24 -3.10 -4.44 -5.47
CA ILE A 24 -2.58 -4.90 -6.76
C ILE A 24 -1.09 -4.59 -6.89
N PHE A 25 -0.66 -3.36 -6.62
CA PHE A 25 0.77 -2.98 -6.67
C PHE A 25 1.62 -3.71 -5.63
N LEU A 26 1.01 -4.14 -4.52
CA LEU A 26 1.65 -4.99 -3.52
C LEU A 26 1.97 -6.39 -4.07
N CYS A 27 1.07 -6.93 -4.92
CA CYS A 27 1.18 -8.28 -5.47
C CYS A 27 1.81 -8.33 -6.86
N ALA A 28 1.75 -7.25 -7.63
CA ALA A 28 2.26 -7.16 -9.00
C ALA A 28 3.70 -7.69 -9.17
N PRO A 29 4.70 -7.31 -8.36
CA PRO A 29 6.06 -7.83 -8.52
C PRO A 29 6.19 -9.34 -8.22
N LEU A 30 5.23 -9.95 -7.51
CA LEU A 30 5.24 -11.39 -7.23
C LEU A 30 4.88 -12.22 -8.46
N CYS A 31 4.08 -11.68 -9.39
CA CYS A 31 3.66 -12.37 -10.60
C CYS A 31 4.84 -12.87 -11.47
N PRO A 32 5.79 -12.02 -11.89
CA PRO A 32 6.94 -12.47 -12.68
C PRO A 32 7.92 -13.35 -11.89
N ILE A 33 7.91 -13.30 -10.55
CA ILE A 33 8.82 -14.08 -9.71
C ILE A 33 8.31 -15.51 -9.50
N PHE A 34 7.03 -15.67 -9.15
CA PHE A 34 6.46 -17.00 -8.84
C PHE A 34 5.86 -17.70 -10.05
N PHE A 35 5.25 -16.95 -10.98
CA PHE A 35 4.55 -17.54 -12.13
C PHE A 35 5.29 -17.36 -13.44
N SER A 36 6.43 -16.65 -13.43
CA SER A 36 7.20 -16.32 -14.64
C SER A 36 6.36 -15.62 -15.72
N VAL A 37 5.30 -14.90 -15.31
CA VAL A 37 4.43 -14.12 -16.21
C VAL A 37 4.94 -12.68 -16.25
N GLY A 38 5.39 -12.24 -17.44
CA GLY A 38 5.70 -10.84 -17.69
C GLY A 38 4.44 -9.98 -17.67
N LEU A 39 4.38 -8.99 -16.78
CA LEU A 39 3.23 -8.06 -16.70
C LEU A 39 3.31 -6.94 -17.75
N ILE A 40 4.52 -6.57 -18.15
CA ILE A 40 4.81 -5.47 -19.07
C ILE A 40 5.81 -5.98 -20.09
N ASP A 41 5.46 -5.83 -21.36
CA ASP A 41 6.36 -6.09 -22.48
C ASP A 41 7.06 -4.77 -22.87
N ALA A 42 8.23 -4.54 -22.29
CA ALA A 42 9.02 -3.32 -22.49
C ALA A 42 10.50 -3.57 -22.21
N THR A 43 11.36 -2.82 -22.89
CA THR A 43 12.81 -2.87 -22.63
C THR A 43 13.17 -2.10 -21.36
N VAL A 44 14.35 -2.36 -20.81
CA VAL A 44 14.85 -1.61 -19.62
C VAL A 44 14.93 -0.10 -19.93
N THR A 45 15.34 0.25 -21.15
CA THR A 45 15.43 1.64 -21.60
C THR A 45 14.07 2.32 -21.67
N ASP A 46 13.04 1.60 -22.12
CA ASP A 46 11.68 2.12 -22.16
C ASP A 46 11.20 2.40 -20.73
N ILE A 47 11.34 1.44 -19.82
CA ILE A 47 10.92 1.60 -18.42
C ILE A 47 11.63 2.80 -17.78
N MET A 48 12.95 2.91 -17.93
CA MET A 48 13.70 4.02 -17.34
C MET A 48 13.32 5.38 -17.91
N SER A 49 13.06 5.46 -19.22
CA SER A 49 12.71 6.72 -19.88
C SER A 49 11.31 7.24 -19.50
N TYR A 50 10.36 6.36 -19.17
CA TYR A 50 9.01 6.77 -18.77
C TYR A 50 8.80 6.82 -17.27
N VAL A 51 9.24 5.78 -16.53
CA VAL A 51 8.93 5.64 -15.10
C VAL A 51 9.73 6.64 -14.27
N LEU A 52 11.00 6.87 -14.58
CA LEU A 52 11.87 7.72 -13.77
C LEU A 52 11.41 9.19 -13.80
N PRO A 53 11.14 9.82 -14.98
CA PRO A 53 10.60 11.17 -15.02
C PRO A 53 9.21 11.26 -14.39
N TYR A 54 8.36 10.24 -14.58
CA TYR A 54 7.05 10.17 -13.96
C TYR A 54 7.14 10.20 -12.42
N LEU A 55 7.95 9.33 -11.82
CA LEU A 55 8.15 9.27 -10.37
C LEU A 55 8.69 10.60 -9.83
N PHE A 56 9.65 11.20 -10.53
CA PHE A 56 10.22 12.49 -10.15
C PHE A 56 9.15 13.60 -10.11
N ILE A 57 8.34 13.72 -11.16
CA ILE A 57 7.28 14.72 -11.25
C ILE A 57 6.20 14.48 -10.18
N VAL A 58 5.79 13.23 -9.97
CA VAL A 58 4.79 12.87 -8.95
C VAL A 58 5.27 13.24 -7.55
N VAL A 59 6.52 12.93 -7.20
CA VAL A 59 7.09 13.28 -5.89
C VAL A 59 7.20 14.80 -5.73
N LEU A 60 7.64 15.52 -6.76
CA LEU A 60 7.78 16.97 -6.73
C LEU A 60 6.43 17.67 -6.55
N ILE A 61 5.42 17.28 -7.33
CA ILE A 61 4.08 17.85 -7.24
C ILE A 61 3.45 17.57 -5.88
N ASN A 62 3.53 16.33 -5.38
CA ASN A 62 2.99 15.98 -4.06
C ASN A 62 3.69 16.76 -2.94
N SER A 63 5.01 16.90 -3.01
CA SER A 63 5.78 17.73 -2.06
C SER A 63 5.35 19.19 -2.12
N ARG A 64 5.13 19.75 -3.31
CA ARG A 64 4.74 21.17 -3.46
C ARG A 64 3.32 21.44 -2.95
N ILE A 65 2.37 20.55 -3.23
CA ILE A 65 0.95 20.74 -2.85
C ILE A 65 0.72 20.38 -1.38
N GLN A 66 1.29 19.27 -0.89
CA GLN A 66 0.96 18.70 0.42
C GLN A 66 2.08 18.83 1.46
N GLY A 67 3.29 19.27 1.09
CA GLY A 67 4.49 19.17 1.93
C GLY A 67 4.46 19.92 3.26
N LYS A 68 3.55 20.89 3.45
CA LYS A 68 3.36 21.58 4.75
C LYS A 68 2.56 20.75 5.76
N TYR A 69 1.73 19.81 5.30
CA TYR A 69 0.74 19.11 6.13
C TYR A 69 0.94 17.60 6.13
N ARG A 70 1.65 17.04 5.14
CA ARG A 70 1.86 15.61 5.00
C ARG A 70 3.30 15.32 4.60
N HIS A 71 3.98 14.53 5.42
CA HIS A 71 5.28 13.97 5.09
C HIS A 71 5.12 12.88 4.01
N SER A 72 6.02 12.87 3.02
CA SER A 72 5.86 12.12 1.76
C SER A 72 5.66 10.61 1.93
N PHE A 73 6.29 9.97 2.91
CA PHE A 73 6.19 8.51 3.12
C PHE A 73 5.09 8.09 4.09
N TRP A 74 4.60 9.00 4.94
CA TRP A 74 3.58 8.64 5.92
C TRP A 74 2.24 8.34 5.25
N ASN A 75 1.90 9.06 4.18
CA ASN A 75 0.68 8.80 3.41
C ASN A 75 0.63 7.36 2.88
N GLU A 76 1.76 6.87 2.38
CA GLU A 76 1.88 5.49 1.87
C GLU A 76 1.62 4.46 2.97
N ILE A 77 2.14 4.69 4.18
CA ILE A 77 1.91 3.80 5.32
C ILE A 77 0.43 3.87 5.75
N TYR A 78 -0.15 5.07 5.88
CA TYR A 78 -1.56 5.24 6.26
C TYR A 78 -2.51 4.54 5.29
N GLU A 79 -2.32 4.73 3.99
CA GLU A 79 -3.14 4.07 2.99
C GLU A 79 -2.89 2.56 2.96
N MET A 80 -1.65 2.09 3.21
CA MET A 80 -1.39 0.65 3.33
C MET A 80 -2.08 0.00 4.52
N VAL A 81 -2.03 0.61 5.71
CA VAL A 81 -2.74 0.13 6.92
C VAL A 81 -4.24 -0.01 6.68
N LEU A 82 -4.81 0.87 5.86
CA LEU A 82 -6.23 0.87 5.56
C LEU A 82 -6.59 -0.01 4.35
N ALA A 83 -5.66 -0.26 3.43
CA ALA A 83 -5.92 -0.85 2.12
C ALA A 83 -6.76 -2.12 2.16
N TRP A 84 -6.41 -3.10 3.01
CA TRP A 84 -7.15 -4.35 3.12
C TRP A 84 -8.57 -4.12 3.67
N TYR A 85 -8.67 -3.31 4.72
CA TYR A 85 -9.91 -3.09 5.45
C TYR A 85 -10.90 -2.16 4.74
N ILE A 86 -10.43 -1.26 3.87
CA ILE A 86 -11.32 -0.42 3.05
C ILE A 86 -11.75 -1.14 1.77
N THR A 87 -10.88 -1.95 1.18
CA THR A 87 -11.14 -2.59 -0.13
C THR A 87 -12.41 -3.45 -0.11
N LEU A 88 -12.58 -4.30 0.91
CA LEU A 88 -13.72 -5.21 0.95
C LEU A 88 -15.06 -4.45 1.13
N PRO A 89 -15.24 -3.55 2.11
CA PRO A 89 -16.45 -2.77 2.24
C PRO A 89 -16.74 -1.89 1.01
N THR A 90 -15.73 -1.29 0.39
CA THR A 90 -15.94 -0.38 -0.75
C THR A 90 -16.32 -1.13 -2.01
N LEU A 91 -15.73 -2.29 -2.29
CA LEU A 91 -16.14 -3.16 -3.40
C LEU A 91 -17.55 -3.72 -3.19
N VAL A 92 -17.89 -4.13 -1.96
CA VAL A 92 -19.26 -4.58 -1.64
C VAL A 92 -20.25 -3.44 -1.84
N ALA A 93 -19.94 -2.22 -1.38
CA ALA A 93 -20.81 -1.06 -1.59
C ALA A 93 -20.96 -0.70 -3.08
N LEU A 94 -19.91 -0.89 -3.89
CA LEU A 94 -19.94 -0.62 -5.32
C LEU A 94 -20.85 -1.61 -6.08
N ILE A 95 -20.79 -2.91 -5.74
CA ILE A 95 -21.54 -3.96 -6.43
C ILE A 95 -22.95 -4.14 -5.83
N ALA A 96 -23.08 -4.03 -4.51
CA ALA A 96 -24.30 -4.28 -3.75
C ALA A 96 -24.49 -3.21 -2.65
N PRO A 97 -24.84 -1.96 -3.01
CA PRO A 97 -24.89 -0.83 -2.08
C PRO A 97 -25.85 -1.06 -0.91
N ALA A 98 -26.96 -1.78 -1.12
CA ALA A 98 -27.93 -2.10 -0.07
C ALA A 98 -27.39 -3.05 1.02
N LYS A 99 -26.23 -3.70 0.80
CA LYS A 99 -25.61 -4.64 1.75
C LYS A 99 -24.50 -4.00 2.59
N GLY A 100 -24.10 -2.76 2.31
CA GLY A 100 -23.09 -2.06 3.10
C GLY A 100 -23.59 -1.84 4.54
N ARG A 101 -22.95 -2.50 5.51
CA ARG A 101 -23.18 -2.26 6.94
C ARG A 101 -21.89 -1.79 7.57
N PHE A 102 -21.92 -0.65 8.25
CA PHE A 102 -20.78 -0.13 9.00
C PHE A 102 -20.93 -0.53 10.46
N ASN A 103 -20.24 -1.60 10.86
CA ASN A 103 -20.25 -2.02 12.26
C ASN A 103 -19.25 -1.14 13.02
N VAL A 104 -19.75 -0.36 13.98
CA VAL A 104 -18.93 0.61 14.71
C VAL A 104 -17.91 -0.15 15.56
N THR A 105 -16.62 0.08 15.31
CA THR A 105 -15.54 -0.42 16.19
C THR A 105 -15.74 0.11 17.60
N ALA A 106 -15.58 -0.75 18.61
CA ALA A 106 -15.71 -0.35 20.00
C ALA A 106 -14.71 0.78 20.32
N LYS A 107 -15.21 2.00 20.56
CA LYS A 107 -14.39 3.12 21.01
C LYS A 107 -14.13 2.97 22.51
N GLY A 108 -12.87 3.10 22.94
CA GLY A 108 -12.55 3.44 24.33
C GLY A 108 -12.15 2.30 25.27
N GLY A 109 -11.42 1.29 24.79
CA GLY A 109 -10.72 0.37 25.69
C GLY A 109 -9.48 1.02 26.31
N LEU A 110 -9.33 0.96 27.63
CA LEU A 110 -8.04 1.27 28.28
C LEU A 110 -7.05 0.14 27.95
N ILE A 111 -5.93 0.49 27.32
CA ILE A 111 -4.87 -0.45 26.98
C ILE A 111 -3.87 -0.48 28.13
N ALA A 112 -4.05 -1.43 29.05
CA ALA A 112 -3.22 -1.54 30.25
C ALA A 112 -1.77 -1.99 29.96
N ASN A 113 -1.59 -2.82 28.93
CA ASN A 113 -0.31 -3.40 28.51
C ASN A 113 -0.15 -3.28 27.00
N LYS A 114 1.09 -3.14 26.53
CA LYS A 114 1.44 -3.21 25.10
C LYS A 114 1.09 -4.59 24.56
N TYR A 115 0.33 -4.65 23.47
CA TYR A 115 -0.04 -5.89 22.81
C TYR A 115 -0.02 -5.70 21.29
N VAL A 116 -0.05 -6.81 20.55
CA VAL A 116 -0.16 -6.79 19.08
C VAL A 116 -1.61 -7.07 18.72
N ASP A 117 -2.24 -6.18 17.95
CA ASP A 117 -3.56 -6.46 17.39
C ASP A 117 -3.42 -7.44 16.22
N TRP A 118 -3.50 -8.73 16.54
CA TRP A 118 -3.40 -9.81 15.55
C TRP A 118 -4.57 -9.82 14.57
N GLN A 119 -5.75 -9.35 14.97
CA GLN A 119 -6.92 -9.33 14.10
C GLN A 119 -6.69 -8.34 12.95
N ILE A 120 -6.15 -7.17 13.24
CA ILE A 120 -5.81 -6.16 12.24
C ILE A 120 -4.56 -6.59 11.42
N SER A 121 -3.59 -7.23 12.06
CA SER A 121 -2.30 -7.57 11.45
C SER A 121 -2.33 -8.75 10.49
N TYR A 122 -3.21 -9.73 10.70
CA TYR A 122 -3.22 -11.02 9.98
C TYR A 122 -3.06 -10.92 8.44
N PRO A 123 -3.86 -10.12 7.70
CA PRO A 123 -3.70 -10.01 6.25
C PRO A 123 -2.33 -9.45 5.85
N TYR A 124 -1.81 -8.48 6.60
CA TYR A 124 -0.51 -7.87 6.33
C TYR A 124 0.66 -8.80 6.63
N VAL A 125 0.51 -9.71 7.60
CA VAL A 125 1.51 -10.77 7.86
C VAL A 125 1.59 -11.72 6.66
N ILE A 126 0.45 -12.10 6.07
CA ILE A 126 0.43 -12.94 4.86
C ILE A 126 1.16 -12.22 3.71
N PHE A 127 0.83 -10.95 3.47
CA PHE A 127 1.51 -10.17 2.43
C PHE A 127 3.01 -9.99 2.71
N ALA A 128 3.40 -9.80 3.97
CA ALA A 128 4.81 -9.69 4.36
C ALA A 128 5.57 -10.98 4.04
N ILE A 129 5.03 -12.14 4.42
CA ILE A 129 5.63 -13.44 4.13
C ILE A 129 5.75 -13.65 2.63
N LEU A 130 4.68 -13.38 1.86
CA LEU A 130 4.71 -13.50 0.40
C LEU A 130 5.77 -12.60 -0.24
N ASN A 131 5.86 -11.33 0.20
CA ASN A 131 6.85 -10.39 -0.30
C ASN A 131 8.28 -10.81 0.06
N LEU A 132 8.52 -11.29 1.28
CA LEU A 132 9.82 -11.81 1.72
C LEU A 132 10.23 -13.06 0.93
N CYS A 133 9.32 -14.02 0.77
CA CYS A 133 9.57 -15.21 -0.06
C CYS A 133 9.87 -14.81 -1.51
N GLY A 134 9.12 -13.87 -2.08
CA GLY A 134 9.36 -13.34 -3.42
C GLY A 134 10.72 -12.65 -3.53
N LEU A 135 11.13 -11.92 -2.50
CA LEU A 135 12.42 -11.21 -2.49
C LEU A 135 13.58 -12.20 -2.48
N ILE A 136 13.52 -13.23 -1.64
CA ILE A 136 14.52 -14.30 -1.60
C ILE A 136 14.58 -15.05 -2.94
N ALA A 137 13.42 -15.50 -3.44
CA ALA A 137 13.34 -16.23 -4.71
C ALA A 137 13.83 -15.36 -5.89
N GLY A 138 13.47 -14.09 -5.94
CA GLY A 138 13.89 -13.18 -6.99
C GLY A 138 15.39 -12.91 -6.95
N ILE A 139 16.02 -12.78 -5.77
CA ILE A 139 17.48 -12.63 -5.65
C ILE A 139 18.20 -13.85 -6.24
N ILE A 140 17.73 -15.06 -5.91
CA ILE A 140 18.30 -16.31 -6.45
C ILE A 140 18.15 -16.32 -7.97
N GLN A 141 16.94 -16.05 -8.48
CA GLN A 141 16.69 -16.04 -9.93
C GLN A 141 17.52 -14.98 -10.67
N VAL A 142 17.75 -13.80 -10.10
CA VAL A 142 18.60 -12.77 -10.73
C VAL A 142 20.04 -13.25 -10.86
N SER A 143 20.55 -14.02 -9.90
CA SER A 143 21.91 -14.56 -9.96
C SER A 143 22.12 -15.60 -11.08
N GLU A 144 21.04 -16.22 -11.54
CA GLU A 144 21.05 -17.21 -12.62
C GLU A 144 20.80 -16.59 -14.01
N LEU A 145 20.26 -15.36 -14.04
CA LEU A 145 19.92 -14.64 -15.27
C LEU A 145 21.06 -13.72 -15.71
N ASN A 146 21.12 -13.44 -17.01
CA ASN A 146 22.09 -12.52 -17.60
C ASN A 146 21.40 -11.49 -18.51
N GLY A 147 22.09 -10.37 -18.74
CA GLY A 147 21.65 -9.33 -19.67
C GLY A 147 20.37 -8.62 -19.24
N GLU A 148 19.49 -8.34 -20.20
CA GLU A 148 18.30 -7.52 -19.99
C GLU A 148 17.28 -8.16 -19.04
N ALA A 149 17.11 -9.48 -19.09
CA ALA A 149 16.19 -10.20 -18.20
C ALA A 149 16.59 -10.06 -16.71
N ALA A 150 17.88 -10.05 -16.42
CA ALA A 150 18.39 -9.82 -15.06
C ALA A 150 18.10 -8.38 -14.60
N LEU A 151 18.27 -7.39 -15.48
CA LEU A 151 17.97 -5.99 -15.18
C LEU A 151 16.48 -5.76 -14.93
N LEU A 152 15.59 -6.29 -15.78
CA LEU A 152 14.14 -6.19 -15.59
C LEU A 152 13.71 -6.82 -14.27
N LYS A 153 14.23 -8.02 -13.95
CA LYS A 153 13.91 -8.69 -12.69
C LYS A 153 14.49 -7.95 -11.48
N THR A 154 15.63 -7.28 -11.63
CA THR A 154 16.18 -6.38 -10.60
C THR A 154 15.26 -5.19 -10.34
N ILE A 155 14.65 -4.60 -11.36
CA ILE A 155 13.65 -3.52 -11.20
C ILE A 155 12.44 -4.04 -10.41
N CYS A 156 11.93 -5.23 -10.73
CA CYS A 156 10.86 -5.86 -9.95
C CYS A 156 11.26 -6.09 -8.49
N LEU A 157 12.49 -6.53 -8.24
CA LEU A 157 13.04 -6.71 -6.88
C LEU A 157 13.13 -5.39 -6.11
N MET A 158 13.54 -4.30 -6.76
CA MET A 158 13.56 -2.98 -6.12
C MET A 158 12.15 -2.56 -5.66
N TRP A 159 11.14 -2.77 -6.52
CA TRP A 159 9.76 -2.50 -6.15
C TRP A 159 9.26 -3.42 -5.03
N LEU A 160 9.61 -4.70 -5.07
CA LEU A 160 9.26 -5.66 -4.02
C LEU A 160 9.93 -5.34 -2.68
N ALA A 161 11.18 -4.88 -2.69
CA ALA A 161 11.89 -4.41 -1.51
C ALA A 161 11.21 -3.17 -0.91
N TYR A 162 10.82 -2.21 -1.75
CA TYR A 162 10.03 -1.05 -1.33
C TYR A 162 8.71 -1.49 -0.66
N ASN A 163 7.94 -2.39 -1.31
CA ASN A 163 6.71 -2.94 -0.75
C ASN A 163 6.95 -3.61 0.62
N THR A 164 8.03 -4.38 0.75
CA THR A 164 8.40 -5.07 1.99
C THR A 164 8.67 -4.09 3.13
N ILE A 165 9.37 -2.97 2.85
CA ILE A 165 9.63 -1.91 3.84
C ILE A 165 8.30 -1.28 4.30
N ILE A 166 7.40 -0.96 3.38
CA ILE A 166 6.10 -0.34 3.72
C ILE A 166 5.22 -1.30 4.52
N ILE A 167 5.16 -2.59 4.16
CA ILE A 167 4.43 -3.59 4.96
C ILE A 167 5.07 -3.73 6.35
N GLY A 168 6.40 -3.73 6.43
CA GLY A 168 7.11 -3.76 7.72
C GLY A 168 6.71 -2.60 8.64
N ALA A 169 6.64 -1.38 8.09
CA ALA A 169 6.15 -0.21 8.83
C ALA A 169 4.67 -0.35 9.22
N THR A 170 3.84 -0.90 8.33
CA THR A 170 2.41 -1.18 8.59
C THR A 170 2.23 -2.16 9.76
N LEU A 171 3.04 -3.23 9.81
CA LEU A 171 3.04 -4.20 10.92
C LEU A 171 3.61 -3.62 12.22
N ALA A 172 4.52 -2.64 12.14
CA ALA A 172 4.99 -1.95 13.34
C ALA A 172 3.88 -1.09 13.97
N VAL A 173 2.98 -0.52 13.16
CA VAL A 173 1.85 0.31 13.63
C VAL A 173 0.80 -0.52 14.36
N SER A 174 0.63 -1.81 14.04
CA SER A 174 -0.34 -2.67 14.74
C SER A 174 0.08 -3.08 16.15
N ILE A 175 1.28 -2.66 16.58
CA ILE A 175 1.75 -2.79 17.95
C ILE A 175 1.15 -1.66 18.78
N GLU A 176 0.00 -1.93 19.37
CA GLU A 176 -0.75 -0.99 20.20
C GLU A 176 0.06 -0.61 21.45
N GLN A 177 0.25 0.71 21.61
CA GLN A 177 0.97 1.25 22.76
C GLN A 177 0.06 1.33 23.98
N LYS A 178 0.67 1.27 25.16
CA LYS A 178 -0.03 1.40 26.43
C LYS A 178 -0.74 2.75 26.54
N GLN A 179 -2.07 2.73 26.57
CA GLN A 179 -2.93 3.91 26.75
C GLN A 179 -3.78 3.73 28.00
N VAL A 180 -3.29 4.27 29.12
CA VAL A 180 -3.93 4.17 30.45
C VAL A 180 -4.86 5.36 30.74
N ARG A 181 -4.87 6.37 29.87
CA ARG A 181 -5.59 7.63 30.10
C ARG A 181 -6.92 7.61 29.34
N VAL A 182 -8.00 7.88 30.07
CA VAL A 182 -9.37 7.98 29.51
C VAL A 182 -9.54 9.24 28.66
N SER A 183 -8.93 10.37 29.08
CA SER A 183 -8.99 11.64 28.37
C SER A 183 -7.58 12.11 27.96
N PRO A 184 -7.36 12.45 26.67
CA PRO A 184 -6.13 13.13 26.24
C PRO A 184 -5.94 14.46 26.96
N ARG A 185 -4.68 14.85 27.25
CA ARG A 185 -4.36 16.18 27.78
C ARG A 185 -4.23 17.16 26.62
N ILE A 186 -4.72 18.37 26.82
CA ILE A 186 -4.48 19.51 25.94
C ILE A 186 -3.50 20.40 26.69
N GLU A 187 -2.36 20.70 26.07
CA GLU A 187 -1.41 21.70 26.57
C GLU A 187 -1.83 23.11 26.15
#